data_AF-A0AAJ2UQN1-F1
#
_entry.id   AF-A0AAJ2UQN1-F1
#
_cell.length_a   1.000
_cell.length_b   1.000
_cell.length_c   1.000
_cell.angle_alpha   90.00
_cell.angle_beta   90.00
_cell.angle_gamma   90.00
#
_symmetry.space_group_name_H-M   'P 1'
#
loop_
_entity.id
_entity.type
_entity.pdbx_description
1 polymer ?
#
loop_
_entity_poly.entity_id
_entity_poly.type
_entity_poly.pdbx_seq_one_letter_code
_entity_poly.pdbx_strand_id
1 'polypeptide(L)'
;MGGSFFYKSTVRTAGSWHPLTHTELVKLVAEELRALTGLSNSELPAEMLDSREAVAAILTARAHTPAPEDPYRRSEQSLITGHPFHPAPKARGGGPVAGWLPYAPEAYAHFPLTLLGVREDAVVEEGDTTALDALGAAPPGYRLLPAHPWQLDLVGRGLADAFADGRLVRLGPADGEVWPTAAIRTVYVPGVTSGTASGTRSGTASGTRSGTAFGTASGTASGTTSEGAVAAASDLFLKFSLDVRITNDIRRLWRHDLLKLRRTDRAVTEAFAGAPGAWLSDRGYRTAAFAFEELAVLVRDGLRGHVPPGTTPFLAAALTEGTGAFPGNPLVHAADPEAWWEAYLRAVVPPALAAFHGHGVVLEAHLQNTLIACDPSGAPVRAVYRDAEGVKLLPEVTREAGWERLLYCLFVNNLLEVAAVLAEHHPEVDPWPAVRRQLACHGEVPEIADLLGSPTLPGKTNLLLRWTGADGADARYLPLPNPFRRTPGRSGRSPA
;
A
#
# COMPACT_ATOMS: atom_id res chain seq x y z
N MET A 1 -23.86 -12.10 -21.30
CA MET A 1 -23.31 -12.02 -22.66
C MET A 1 -21.79 -11.98 -22.54
N GLY A 2 -21.12 -12.99 -23.08
CA GLY A 2 -19.68 -13.20 -22.89
C GLY A 2 -18.84 -12.11 -23.55
N GLY A 3 -18.11 -11.35 -22.74
CA GLY A 3 -17.09 -10.44 -23.22
C GLY A 3 -15.91 -11.25 -23.75
N SER A 4 -15.71 -11.20 -25.06
CA SER A 4 -14.49 -11.67 -25.73
C SER A 4 -13.29 -10.90 -25.15
N PHE A 5 -12.45 -11.56 -24.35
CA PHE A 5 -11.08 -11.10 -24.15
C PHE A 5 -10.38 -11.19 -25.51
N PHE A 6 -10.27 -10.07 -26.21
CA PHE A 6 -9.57 -10.03 -27.50
C PHE A 6 -8.09 -10.37 -27.29
N TYR A 7 -7.70 -11.59 -27.67
CA TYR A 7 -6.29 -11.96 -27.83
C TYR A 7 -5.69 -11.14 -28.99
N LYS A 8 -4.90 -10.10 -28.67
CA LYS A 8 -4.13 -9.32 -29.66
C LYS A 8 -2.65 -9.76 -29.74
N SER A 9 -2.30 -10.95 -29.25
CA SER A 9 -0.93 -11.46 -29.39
C SER A 9 -0.83 -12.30 -30.65
N THR A 10 0.09 -11.96 -31.54
CA THR A 10 0.37 -12.71 -32.77
C THR A 10 1.88 -12.92 -32.93
N VAL A 11 2.26 -14.02 -33.57
CA VAL A 11 3.64 -14.31 -33.98
C VAL A 11 3.72 -14.39 -35.50
N ARG A 12 4.81 -13.93 -36.10
CA ARG A 12 5.03 -14.03 -37.54
C ARG A 12 5.98 -15.18 -37.86
N THR A 13 5.48 -16.21 -38.53
CA THR A 13 6.28 -17.34 -39.02
C THR A 13 6.04 -17.56 -40.51
N ALA A 14 7.11 -17.85 -41.25
CA ALA A 14 7.07 -18.07 -42.71
C ALA A 14 6.29 -16.99 -43.50
N GLY A 15 6.44 -15.72 -43.09
CA GLY A 15 5.82 -14.57 -43.77
C GLY A 15 4.38 -14.25 -43.35
N SER A 16 3.72 -15.09 -42.54
CA SER A 16 2.32 -14.93 -42.13
C SER A 16 2.17 -14.75 -40.60
N TRP A 17 1.12 -14.04 -40.18
CA TRP A 17 0.80 -13.80 -38.76
C TRP A 17 -0.12 -14.88 -38.22
N HIS A 18 0.16 -15.38 -37.02
CA HIS A 18 -0.60 -16.42 -36.34
C HIS A 18 -1.00 -15.94 -34.94
N PRO A 19 -2.26 -16.10 -34.52
CA PRO A 19 -2.68 -15.75 -33.16
C PRO A 19 -2.00 -16.65 -32.12
N LEU A 20 -1.72 -16.09 -30.95
CA LEU A 20 -1.21 -16.81 -29.78
C LEU A 20 -2.24 -16.78 -28.66
N THR A 21 -2.46 -17.92 -28.04
CA THR A 21 -3.05 -18.02 -26.71
C THR A 21 -2.10 -17.46 -25.65
N HIS A 22 -2.61 -17.19 -24.45
CA HIS A 22 -1.76 -16.72 -23.36
C HIS A 22 -0.66 -17.75 -23.00
N THR A 23 -1.01 -19.03 -22.97
CA THR A 23 -0.05 -20.11 -22.69
C THR A 23 1.05 -20.20 -23.74
N GLU A 24 0.72 -20.05 -25.02
CA GLU A 24 1.73 -20.03 -26.09
C GLU A 24 2.62 -18.79 -26.01
N LEU A 25 2.06 -17.62 -25.66
CA LEU A 25 2.85 -16.41 -25.44
C LEU A 25 3.83 -16.58 -24.26
N VAL A 26 3.36 -17.10 -23.12
CA VAL A 26 4.22 -17.35 -21.94
C VAL A 26 5.34 -18.33 -22.30
N LYS A 27 5.03 -19.41 -23.02
CA LYS A 27 6.02 -20.38 -23.50
C LYS A 27 7.06 -19.71 -24.40
N LEU A 28 6.62 -18.92 -25.38
CA LEU A 28 7.52 -18.21 -26.31
C LEU A 28 8.44 -17.25 -25.55
N VAL A 29 7.91 -16.46 -24.63
CA VAL A 29 8.70 -15.55 -23.79
C VAL A 29 9.75 -16.31 -22.97
N ALA A 30 9.38 -17.45 -22.37
CA ALA A 30 10.31 -18.28 -21.61
C ALA A 30 11.42 -18.89 -22.49
N GLU A 31 11.09 -19.32 -23.70
CA GLU A 31 12.05 -19.86 -24.68
C GLU A 31 13.04 -18.77 -25.13
N GLU A 32 12.56 -17.56 -25.44
CA GLU A 32 13.40 -16.40 -25.78
C GLU A 32 14.30 -15.99 -24.62
N LEU A 33 13.77 -15.90 -23.39
CA LEU A 33 14.56 -15.60 -22.20
C LEU A 33 15.65 -16.65 -21.98
N ARG A 34 15.34 -17.93 -22.15
CA ARG A 34 16.35 -19.01 -22.07
C ARG A 34 17.41 -18.87 -23.14
N ALA A 35 17.03 -18.58 -24.38
CA ALA A 35 17.98 -18.39 -25.48
C ALA A 35 18.92 -17.20 -25.23
N LEU A 36 18.38 -16.08 -24.73
CA LEU A 36 19.15 -14.85 -24.47
C LEU A 36 20.03 -14.94 -23.22
N THR A 37 19.57 -15.63 -22.17
CA THR A 37 20.25 -15.66 -20.87
C THR A 37 21.08 -16.92 -20.62
N GLY A 38 20.78 -18.01 -21.32
CA GLY A 38 21.33 -19.35 -21.03
C GLY A 38 20.77 -20.01 -19.76
N LEU A 39 19.85 -19.33 -19.04
CA LEU A 39 19.26 -19.81 -17.79
C LEU A 39 17.89 -20.44 -18.03
N SER A 40 17.48 -21.33 -17.13
CA SER A 40 16.13 -21.90 -17.11
C SER A 40 15.42 -21.54 -15.82
N ASN A 41 14.16 -21.12 -15.91
CA ASN A 41 13.30 -20.86 -14.77
C ASN A 41 11.90 -21.40 -15.06
N SER A 42 11.49 -22.44 -14.34
CA SER A 42 10.17 -23.06 -14.47
C SER A 42 9.10 -22.39 -13.60
N GLU A 43 9.51 -21.64 -12.57
CA GLU A 43 8.59 -20.98 -11.64
C GLU A 43 7.90 -19.79 -12.31
N LEU A 44 8.66 -18.92 -12.99
CA LEU A 44 8.10 -17.69 -13.55
C LEU A 44 6.99 -17.94 -14.59
N PRO A 45 7.14 -18.88 -15.56
CA PRO A 45 6.04 -19.21 -16.47
C PRO A 45 4.77 -19.68 -15.76
N ALA A 46 4.90 -20.48 -14.69
CA ALA A 46 3.76 -20.90 -13.88
C ALA A 46 3.13 -19.70 -13.16
N GLU A 47 3.93 -18.82 -12.56
CA GLU A 47 3.46 -17.59 -11.92
C GLU A 47 2.71 -16.66 -12.90
N MET A 48 3.18 -16.55 -14.15
CA MET A 48 2.51 -15.74 -15.19
C MET A 48 1.11 -16.28 -15.50
N LEU A 49 0.98 -17.60 -15.66
CA LEU A 49 -0.30 -18.27 -15.88
C LEU A 49 -1.21 -18.11 -14.65
N ASP A 50 -0.69 -18.39 -13.46
CA ASP A 50 -1.41 -18.26 -12.19
C ASP A 50 -1.90 -16.83 -11.95
N SER A 51 -1.09 -15.83 -12.30
CA SER A 51 -1.46 -14.42 -12.16
C SER A 51 -2.69 -14.06 -13.00
N ARG A 52 -2.84 -14.64 -14.19
CA ARG A 52 -4.03 -14.43 -15.03
C ARG A 52 -5.26 -15.09 -14.43
N GLU A 53 -5.13 -16.33 -13.97
CA GLU A 53 -6.24 -17.07 -13.33
C GLU A 53 -6.66 -16.40 -12.01
N ALA A 54 -5.70 -15.85 -11.26
CA ALA A 54 -5.98 -15.05 -10.07
C ALA A 54 -6.81 -13.81 -10.40
N VAL A 55 -6.49 -13.07 -11.47
CA VAL A 55 -7.30 -11.92 -11.92
C VAL A 55 -8.71 -12.35 -12.31
N ALA A 56 -8.87 -13.48 -13.02
CA ALA A 56 -10.19 -13.99 -13.39
C ALA A 56 -11.03 -14.35 -12.15
N ALA A 57 -10.43 -15.01 -11.16
CA ALA A 57 -11.09 -15.33 -9.89
C ALA A 57 -11.47 -14.07 -9.10
N ILE A 58 -10.57 -13.09 -9.02
CA ILE A 58 -10.81 -11.79 -8.38
C ILE A 58 -11.99 -11.08 -9.03
N LEU A 59 -12.01 -10.96 -10.36
CA LEU A 59 -13.09 -10.30 -11.10
C LEU A 59 -14.44 -11.01 -10.85
N THR A 60 -14.44 -12.35 -10.84
CA THR A 60 -15.63 -13.15 -10.53
C THR A 60 -16.15 -12.85 -9.12
N ALA A 61 -15.27 -12.84 -8.11
CA ALA A 61 -15.67 -12.54 -6.73
C ALA A 61 -16.14 -11.10 -6.55
N ARG A 62 -15.40 -10.14 -7.13
CA ARG A 62 -15.70 -8.71 -7.09
C ARG A 62 -17.08 -8.39 -7.70
N ALA A 63 -17.48 -9.08 -8.76
CA ALA A 63 -18.78 -8.88 -9.40
C ALA A 63 -19.98 -9.25 -8.49
N HIS A 64 -19.76 -10.10 -7.49
CA HIS A 64 -20.80 -10.56 -6.56
C HIS A 64 -20.70 -9.90 -5.18
N THR A 65 -19.73 -9.00 -4.99
CA THR A 65 -19.47 -8.35 -3.70
C THR A 65 -19.75 -6.85 -3.82
N PRO A 66 -20.60 -6.26 -2.96
CA PRO A 66 -20.85 -4.83 -2.98
C PRO A 66 -19.56 -4.03 -2.83
N ALA A 67 -19.37 -3.02 -3.68
CA ALA A 67 -18.23 -2.13 -3.56
C ALA A 67 -18.35 -1.31 -2.26
N PRO A 68 -17.26 -1.14 -1.48
CA PRO A 68 -17.29 -0.37 -0.23
C PRO A 68 -17.66 1.09 -0.50
N GLU A 69 -18.38 1.78 0.37
CA GLU A 69 -18.74 3.20 0.15
C GLU A 69 -17.56 4.16 0.32
N ASP A 70 -16.68 3.86 1.28
CA ASP A 70 -15.49 4.66 1.58
C ASP A 70 -14.54 4.75 0.37
N PRO A 71 -14.32 5.96 -0.20
CA PRO A 71 -13.43 6.14 -1.35
C PRO A 71 -11.98 5.76 -1.06
N TYR A 72 -11.49 5.92 0.18
CA TYR A 72 -10.14 5.49 0.55
C TYR A 72 -10.03 3.97 0.45
N ARG A 73 -10.94 3.23 1.09
CA ARG A 73 -11.03 1.77 0.95
C ARG A 73 -11.17 1.33 -0.50
N ARG A 74 -12.01 2.00 -1.30
CA ARG A 74 -12.13 1.69 -2.74
C ARG A 74 -10.79 1.81 -3.46
N SER A 75 -10.01 2.85 -3.17
CA SER A 75 -8.70 3.06 -3.81
C SER A 75 -7.68 1.97 -3.44
N GLU A 76 -7.62 1.55 -2.17
CA GLU A 76 -6.76 0.44 -1.75
C GLU A 76 -7.19 -0.90 -2.37
N GLN A 77 -8.47 -1.02 -2.72
CA GLN A 77 -9.10 -2.22 -3.25
C GLN A 77 -9.34 -2.16 -4.78
N SER A 78 -8.77 -1.20 -5.50
CA SER A 78 -8.97 -1.03 -6.95
C SER A 78 -7.84 -1.54 -7.83
N LEU A 79 -6.70 -1.96 -7.26
CA LEU A 79 -5.54 -2.45 -8.03
C LEU A 79 -5.79 -3.87 -8.57
N ILE A 80 -6.69 -4.05 -9.52
CA ILE A 80 -7.13 -5.39 -9.98
C ILE A 80 -6.03 -6.12 -10.76
N THR A 81 -5.27 -5.40 -11.59
CA THR A 81 -4.21 -5.95 -12.44
C THR A 81 -2.85 -5.91 -11.73
N GLY A 82 -2.65 -5.02 -10.77
CA GLY A 82 -1.44 -4.92 -9.95
C GLY A 82 -0.33 -4.15 -10.67
N HIS A 83 0.94 -4.46 -10.37
CA HIS A 83 2.07 -3.70 -10.90
C HIS A 83 2.15 -3.82 -12.44
N PRO A 84 2.04 -2.72 -13.21
CA PRO A 84 1.93 -2.77 -14.67
C PRO A 84 3.18 -3.34 -15.36
N PHE A 85 4.36 -3.08 -14.81
CA PHE A 85 5.64 -3.60 -15.28
C PHE A 85 6.16 -4.82 -14.51
N HIS A 86 5.29 -5.73 -14.07
CA HIS A 86 5.69 -7.01 -13.48
C HIS A 86 5.07 -8.17 -14.29
N PRO A 87 5.79 -9.29 -14.54
CA PRO A 87 5.27 -10.38 -15.37
C PRO A 87 4.12 -11.17 -14.73
N ALA A 88 4.09 -11.25 -13.39
CA ALA A 88 3.10 -12.01 -12.63
C ALA A 88 2.59 -11.22 -11.40
N PRO A 89 1.96 -10.05 -11.60
CA PRO A 89 1.66 -9.10 -10.53
C PRO A 89 0.65 -9.60 -9.50
N LYS A 90 -0.16 -10.61 -9.86
CA LYS A 90 -1.20 -11.22 -8.99
C LYS A 90 -0.92 -12.66 -8.62
N ALA A 91 0.26 -13.18 -8.95
CA ALA A 91 0.68 -14.48 -8.44
C ALA A 91 0.81 -14.42 -6.91
N ARG A 92 0.31 -15.46 -6.22
CA ARG A 92 0.29 -15.59 -4.76
C ARG A 92 0.91 -16.92 -4.31
N GLY A 93 2.09 -17.24 -4.83
CA GLY A 93 2.89 -18.39 -4.42
C GLY A 93 2.29 -19.77 -4.73
N GLY A 94 1.49 -19.92 -5.80
CA GLY A 94 0.97 -21.21 -6.26
C GLY A 94 -0.08 -21.88 -5.36
N GLY A 95 -0.55 -21.22 -4.30
CA GLY A 95 -1.64 -21.72 -3.45
C GLY A 95 -3.01 -21.65 -4.14
N PRO A 96 -3.96 -22.54 -3.80
CA PRO A 96 -5.28 -22.53 -4.41
C PRO A 96 -6.01 -21.21 -4.13
N VAL A 97 -6.74 -20.71 -5.13
CA VAL A 97 -7.52 -19.47 -5.06
C VAL A 97 -8.36 -19.37 -3.77
N ALA A 98 -9.02 -20.45 -3.39
CA ALA A 98 -9.88 -20.50 -2.20
C ALA A 98 -9.13 -20.18 -0.89
N GLY A 99 -7.82 -20.41 -0.83
CA GLY A 99 -7.00 -20.15 0.36
C GLY A 99 -6.65 -18.67 0.56
N TRP A 100 -6.65 -17.86 -0.49
CA TRP A 100 -6.24 -16.45 -0.41
C TRP A 100 -7.34 -15.45 -0.79
N LEU A 101 -8.35 -15.88 -1.55
CA LEU A 101 -9.43 -15.01 -2.03
C LEU A 101 -10.22 -14.31 -0.91
N PRO A 102 -10.49 -14.94 0.26
CA PRO A 102 -11.11 -14.26 1.40
C PRO A 102 -10.30 -13.08 1.96
N TYR A 103 -9.03 -12.96 1.59
CA TYR A 103 -8.11 -11.92 2.03
C TYR A 103 -7.67 -11.00 0.89
N ALA A 104 -8.30 -11.10 -0.29
CA ALA A 104 -7.94 -10.32 -1.47
C ALA A 104 -8.57 -8.92 -1.45
N PRO A 105 -7.79 -7.82 -1.36
CA PRO A 105 -8.34 -6.46 -1.40
C PRO A 105 -9.16 -6.22 -2.67
N GLU A 106 -8.72 -6.76 -3.80
CA GLU A 106 -9.36 -6.59 -5.11
C GLU A 106 -10.74 -7.28 -5.20
N ALA A 107 -11.03 -8.22 -4.31
CA ALA A 107 -12.33 -8.85 -4.16
C ALA A 107 -13.23 -8.15 -3.12
N TYR A 108 -12.83 -6.95 -2.67
CA TYR A 108 -13.46 -6.20 -1.59
C TYR A 108 -13.48 -6.92 -0.24
N ALA A 109 -12.52 -7.82 -0.01
CA ALA A 109 -12.42 -8.60 1.21
C ALA A 109 -12.49 -7.74 2.48
N HIS A 110 -13.07 -8.34 3.51
CA HIS A 110 -13.03 -7.93 4.91
C HIS A 110 -13.22 -9.19 5.75
N PHE A 111 -12.61 -9.23 6.93
CA PHE A 111 -12.60 -10.43 7.78
C PHE A 111 -12.25 -10.08 9.22
N PRO A 112 -12.67 -10.88 10.21
CA PRO A 112 -12.17 -10.76 11.57
C PRO A 112 -10.73 -11.29 11.67
N LEU A 113 -9.90 -10.62 12.46
CA LEU A 113 -8.58 -11.15 12.83
C LEU A 113 -8.73 -12.36 13.76
N THR A 114 -7.75 -13.25 13.80
CA THR A 114 -7.68 -14.27 14.87
C THR A 114 -6.92 -13.71 16.05
N LEU A 115 -7.47 -13.81 17.25
CA LEU A 115 -6.81 -13.44 18.49
C LEU A 115 -6.12 -14.66 19.12
N LEU A 116 -4.86 -14.46 19.50
CA LEU A 116 -4.04 -15.39 20.25
C LEU A 116 -3.67 -14.79 21.61
N GLY A 117 -3.45 -15.64 22.60
CA GLY A 117 -2.72 -15.30 23.81
C GLY A 117 -1.32 -15.85 23.71
N VAL A 118 -0.30 -15.00 23.81
CA VAL A 118 1.11 -15.40 23.93
C VAL A 118 1.48 -15.35 25.41
N ARG A 119 2.10 -16.40 25.95
CA ARG A 119 2.54 -16.41 27.35
C ARG A 119 3.49 -15.23 27.61
N GLU A 120 3.28 -14.50 28.71
CA GLU A 120 3.94 -13.20 28.97
C GLU A 120 5.48 -13.27 28.89
N ASP A 121 6.09 -14.35 29.37
CA ASP A 121 7.54 -14.57 29.35
C ASP A 121 8.13 -14.82 27.94
N ALA A 122 7.28 -15.06 26.94
CA ALA A 122 7.66 -15.30 25.56
C ALA A 122 7.35 -14.11 24.64
N VAL A 123 6.73 -13.04 25.15
CA VAL A 123 6.39 -11.86 24.36
C VAL A 123 7.64 -11.06 24.05
N VAL A 124 7.75 -10.57 22.81
CA VAL A 124 8.71 -9.54 22.44
C VAL A 124 7.96 -8.38 21.83
N GLU A 125 8.20 -7.17 22.34
CA GLU A 125 7.62 -5.95 21.81
C GLU A 125 8.57 -4.77 21.91
N GLU A 126 8.41 -3.82 21.00
CA GLU A 126 9.16 -2.58 20.96
C GLU A 126 8.27 -1.45 20.46
N GLY A 127 8.38 -0.25 21.04
CA GLY A 127 7.53 0.89 20.71
C GLY A 127 6.15 0.84 21.37
N ASP A 128 5.19 1.56 20.80
CA ASP A 128 3.80 1.58 21.30
C ASP A 128 2.95 0.53 20.60
N THR A 129 2.58 -0.50 21.36
CA THR A 129 1.72 -1.62 20.92
C THR A 129 0.39 -1.65 21.67
N THR A 130 0.07 -0.61 22.46
CA THR A 130 -1.09 -0.62 23.37
C THR A 130 -2.41 -0.74 22.61
N ALA A 131 -2.47 -0.26 21.37
CA ALA A 131 -3.61 -0.43 20.48
C ALA A 131 -4.00 -1.90 20.21
N LEU A 132 -3.04 -2.83 20.29
CA LEU A 132 -3.32 -4.26 20.13
C LEU A 132 -4.19 -4.80 21.26
N ASP A 133 -4.00 -4.28 22.48
CA ASP A 133 -4.73 -4.71 23.68
C ASP A 133 -6.21 -4.30 23.63
N ALA A 134 -6.56 -3.33 22.80
CA ALA A 134 -7.94 -2.88 22.60
C ALA A 134 -8.76 -3.81 21.68
N LEU A 135 -8.13 -4.79 21.03
CA LEU A 135 -8.79 -5.70 20.08
C LEU A 135 -9.53 -6.87 20.76
N GLY A 136 -9.33 -7.07 22.06
CA GLY A 136 -9.96 -8.15 22.82
C GLY A 136 -9.36 -8.29 24.22
N ALA A 137 -9.59 -9.43 24.86
CA ALA A 137 -9.06 -9.73 26.19
C ALA A 137 -8.22 -11.02 26.18
N ALA A 138 -7.07 -10.99 26.87
CA ALA A 138 -6.24 -12.16 27.12
C ALA A 138 -6.41 -12.62 28.59
N PRO A 139 -6.33 -13.94 28.87
CA PRO A 139 -6.36 -14.45 30.24
C PRO A 139 -5.09 -14.06 31.02
N PRO A 140 -5.11 -14.10 32.37
CA PRO A 140 -3.92 -13.81 33.19
C PRO A 140 -2.71 -14.67 32.79
N GLY A 141 -1.52 -14.05 32.70
CA GLY A 141 -0.28 -14.70 32.26
C GLY A 141 -0.11 -14.76 30.74
N TYR A 142 -1.03 -14.18 29.97
CA TYR A 142 -0.94 -14.06 28.51
C TYR A 142 -1.13 -12.61 28.05
N ARG A 143 -0.38 -12.25 27.02
CA ARG A 143 -0.52 -11.00 26.26
C ARG A 143 -1.31 -11.26 24.99
N LEU A 144 -2.20 -10.33 24.64
CA LEU A 144 -2.98 -10.42 23.42
C LEU A 144 -2.08 -10.26 22.18
N LEU A 145 -2.25 -11.11 21.18
CA LEU A 145 -1.58 -11.02 19.89
C LEU A 145 -2.60 -11.28 18.77
N PRO A 146 -3.02 -10.27 18.01
CA PRO A 146 -3.79 -10.51 16.80
C PRO A 146 -2.91 -11.16 15.73
N ALA A 147 -3.50 -12.00 14.91
CA ALA A 147 -2.84 -12.68 13.82
C ALA A 147 -3.71 -12.66 12.56
N HIS A 148 -3.07 -12.52 11.41
CA HIS A 148 -3.73 -12.66 10.11
C HIS A 148 -4.16 -14.12 9.92
N PRO A 149 -5.44 -14.43 9.67
CA PRO A 149 -5.92 -15.81 9.58
C PRO A 149 -5.17 -16.65 8.53
N TRP A 150 -4.94 -16.09 7.34
CA TRP A 150 -4.13 -16.76 6.30
C TRP A 150 -2.71 -17.11 6.75
N GLN A 151 -2.06 -16.25 7.53
CA GLN A 151 -0.72 -16.54 8.03
C GLN A 151 -0.74 -17.73 8.98
N LEU A 152 -1.74 -17.82 9.87
CA LEU A 152 -1.88 -18.98 10.76
C LEU A 152 -2.11 -20.28 10.00
N ASP A 153 -2.81 -20.25 8.88
CA ASP A 153 -2.99 -21.43 8.02
C ASP A 153 -1.67 -21.86 7.37
N LEU A 154 -0.83 -20.90 6.97
CA LEU A 154 0.48 -21.15 6.36
C LEU A 154 1.50 -21.70 7.37
N VAL A 155 1.58 -21.12 8.56
CA VAL A 155 2.61 -21.48 9.56
C VAL A 155 2.12 -22.43 10.65
N GLY A 156 0.85 -22.83 10.64
CA GLY A 156 0.21 -23.56 11.74
C GLY A 156 0.94 -24.84 12.16
N ARG A 157 1.57 -25.57 11.22
CA ARG A 157 2.40 -26.74 11.55
C ARG A 157 3.62 -26.40 12.39
N GLY A 158 4.27 -25.26 12.12
CA GLY A 158 5.43 -24.78 12.89
C GLY A 158 5.08 -24.26 14.28
N LEU A 159 3.80 -23.96 14.53
CA LEU A 159 3.31 -23.45 15.81
C LEU A 159 2.71 -24.54 16.73
N ALA A 160 2.62 -25.80 16.25
CA ALA A 160 1.92 -26.88 16.94
C ALA A 160 2.43 -27.11 18.37
N ASP A 161 3.75 -27.16 18.56
CA ASP A 161 4.37 -27.37 19.88
C ASP A 161 4.05 -26.23 20.85
N ALA A 162 4.03 -24.98 20.36
CA ALA A 162 3.72 -23.82 21.18
C ALA A 162 2.26 -23.80 21.65
N PHE A 163 1.33 -24.35 20.85
CA PHE A 163 -0.05 -24.59 21.32
C PHE A 163 -0.13 -25.75 22.31
N ALA A 164 0.63 -26.84 22.07
CA ALA A 164 0.60 -28.02 22.92
C ALA A 164 1.17 -27.77 24.33
N ASP A 165 2.20 -26.93 24.45
CA ASP A 165 2.86 -26.61 25.72
C ASP A 165 2.34 -25.32 26.40
N GLY A 166 1.33 -24.67 25.82
CA GLY A 166 0.69 -23.48 26.38
C GLY A 166 1.48 -22.19 26.22
N ARG A 167 2.54 -22.14 25.38
CA ARG A 167 3.13 -20.85 24.98
C ARG A 167 2.18 -19.99 24.14
N LEU A 168 1.26 -20.65 23.42
CA LEU A 168 0.17 -20.02 22.66
C LEU A 168 -1.17 -20.61 23.06
N VAL A 169 -2.19 -19.76 23.12
CA VAL A 169 -3.60 -20.16 23.21
C VAL A 169 -4.44 -19.44 22.15
N ARG A 170 -5.44 -20.12 21.59
CA ARG A 170 -6.41 -19.50 20.68
C ARG A 170 -7.53 -18.85 21.50
N LEU A 171 -7.78 -17.57 21.25
CA LEU A 171 -8.82 -16.79 21.95
C LEU A 171 -10.09 -16.61 21.11
N GLY A 172 -10.02 -16.87 19.80
CA GLY A 172 -11.15 -16.76 18.88
C GLY A 172 -10.99 -15.59 17.90
N PRO A 173 -12.03 -15.25 17.12
CA PRO A 173 -12.00 -14.07 16.26
C PRO A 173 -12.05 -12.77 17.09
N ALA A 174 -11.45 -11.71 16.55
CA ALA A 174 -11.62 -10.36 17.08
C ALA A 174 -13.06 -9.86 16.83
N ASP A 175 -13.50 -8.92 17.67
CA ASP A 175 -14.76 -8.21 17.44
C ASP A 175 -14.62 -7.26 16.25
N GLY A 176 -15.57 -7.33 15.32
CA GLY A 176 -15.55 -6.54 14.10
C GLY A 176 -14.60 -7.08 13.03
N GLU A 177 -14.57 -6.39 11.91
CA GLU A 177 -13.82 -6.82 10.73
C GLU A 177 -12.82 -5.75 10.32
N VAL A 178 -11.66 -6.23 9.90
CA VAL A 178 -10.64 -5.43 9.22
C VAL A 178 -10.79 -5.61 7.72
N TRP A 179 -10.19 -4.73 6.94
CA TRP A 179 -10.06 -4.94 5.50
C TRP A 179 -8.61 -4.79 5.05
N PRO A 180 -8.14 -5.66 4.14
CA PRO A 180 -6.79 -5.61 3.62
C PRO A 180 -6.64 -4.41 2.67
N THR A 181 -5.50 -3.74 2.78
CA THR A 181 -5.03 -2.71 1.85
C THR A 181 -4.42 -3.35 0.60
N ALA A 182 -3.94 -2.54 -0.35
CA ALA A 182 -3.20 -3.02 -1.52
C ALA A 182 -1.95 -3.86 -1.17
N ALA A 183 -1.42 -3.74 0.06
CA ALA A 183 -0.31 -4.54 0.56
C ALA A 183 -0.70 -5.99 0.92
N ILE A 184 -2.01 -6.30 0.96
CA ILE A 184 -2.62 -7.55 1.45
C ILE A 184 -2.41 -7.75 2.96
N ARG A 185 -1.15 -7.89 3.39
CA ARG A 185 -0.73 -8.13 4.77
C ARG A 185 -0.91 -6.95 5.72
N THR A 186 -1.19 -5.76 5.19
CA THR A 186 -1.56 -4.60 6.00
C THR A 186 -3.05 -4.41 5.93
N VAL A 187 -3.71 -4.45 7.08
CA VAL A 187 -5.15 -4.25 7.21
C VAL A 187 -5.43 -2.93 7.90
N TYR A 188 -6.51 -2.28 7.54
CA TYR A 188 -7.03 -1.13 8.28
C TYR A 188 -8.06 -1.61 9.31
N VAL A 189 -7.94 -1.13 10.54
CA VAL A 189 -8.91 -1.37 11.62
C VAL A 189 -9.85 -0.18 11.66
N PRO A 190 -11.08 -0.30 11.14
CA PRO A 190 -12.02 0.81 11.13
C PRO A 190 -12.36 1.23 12.56
N GLY A 191 -12.61 2.51 12.71
CA GLY A 191 -13.18 2.98 13.96
C GLY A 191 -14.58 2.52 14.19
N VAL A 192 -14.95 2.41 15.46
CA VAL A 192 -16.37 2.36 15.84
C VAL A 192 -16.96 3.72 15.46
N THR A 193 -17.53 3.81 14.26
CA THR A 193 -18.53 4.83 14.00
C THR A 193 -19.72 4.45 14.86
N SER A 194 -20.08 5.31 15.82
CA SER A 194 -21.37 5.22 16.48
C SER A 194 -22.45 5.50 15.43
N GLY A 195 -22.76 4.49 14.62
CA GLY A 195 -23.87 4.52 13.70
C GLY A 195 -25.15 4.62 14.51
N THR A 196 -25.94 5.65 14.23
CA THR A 196 -27.36 5.69 14.61
C THR A 196 -28.01 4.40 14.14
N ALA A 197 -28.25 3.48 15.06
CA ALA A 197 -29.07 2.31 14.82
C ALA A 197 -30.49 2.79 14.49
N SER A 198 -30.77 3.00 13.20
CA SER A 198 -32.13 2.96 12.66
C SER A 198 -32.58 1.49 12.63
N GLY A 199 -32.65 0.89 13.82
CA GLY A 199 -33.34 -0.36 14.05
C GLY A 199 -34.75 -0.01 14.51
N THR A 200 -35.72 -0.07 13.61
CA THR A 200 -37.14 -0.10 13.94
C THR A 200 -37.40 -1.33 14.82
N ARG A 201 -37.30 -1.14 16.14
CA ARG A 201 -37.82 -2.11 17.12
C ARG A 201 -39.34 -2.04 17.09
N SER A 202 -39.98 -2.94 16.34
CA SER A 202 -41.38 -3.30 16.57
C SER A 202 -41.47 -4.12 17.86
N GLY A 203 -41.46 -3.44 19.00
CA GLY A 203 -41.80 -4.02 20.30
C GLY A 203 -43.21 -3.59 20.67
N THR A 204 -44.16 -4.53 20.66
CA THR A 204 -45.50 -4.36 21.21
C THR A 204 -45.42 -4.19 22.73
N ALA A 205 -45.49 -2.95 23.20
CA ALA A 205 -45.60 -2.64 24.63
C ALA A 205 -47.09 -2.56 25.02
N SER A 206 -47.59 -3.65 25.62
CA SER A 206 -48.78 -3.64 26.46
C SER A 206 -48.32 -3.40 27.90
N GLY A 207 -48.61 -2.21 28.44
CA GLY A 207 -48.21 -1.83 29.80
C GLY A 207 -48.88 -0.52 30.21
N THR A 208 -49.85 -0.64 31.11
CA THR A 208 -50.73 0.39 31.65
C THR A 208 -50.00 1.59 32.26
N ARG A 209 -50.49 2.80 31.92
CA ARG A 209 -50.08 4.09 32.51
C ARG A 209 -50.85 4.33 33.82
N SER A 210 -50.14 4.60 34.92
CA SER A 210 -50.63 5.42 36.02
C SER A 210 -49.44 6.05 36.76
N GLY A 211 -49.59 7.30 37.23
CA GLY A 211 -48.68 7.92 38.20
C GLY A 211 -47.97 9.18 37.74
N THR A 212 -48.62 10.32 37.99
CA THR A 212 -48.09 11.68 38.03
C THR A 212 -47.08 11.88 39.17
N ALA A 213 -45.99 12.62 38.96
CA ALA A 213 -45.41 13.51 39.97
C ALA A 213 -44.40 14.51 39.39
N PHE A 214 -44.63 15.78 39.73
CA PHE A 214 -43.73 16.92 39.60
C PHE A 214 -42.48 16.78 40.48
N GLY A 215 -41.35 17.31 40.01
CA GLY A 215 -40.15 17.48 40.83
C GLY A 215 -39.08 18.31 40.11
N THR A 216 -39.08 19.61 40.38
CA THR A 216 -37.98 20.53 40.06
C THR A 216 -36.85 20.33 41.06
N ALA A 217 -35.64 20.02 40.59
CA ALA A 217 -34.43 20.08 41.39
C ALA A 217 -33.28 20.67 40.56
N SER A 218 -32.92 21.90 40.92
CA SER A 218 -31.65 22.55 40.58
C SER A 218 -30.51 21.85 41.32
N GLY A 219 -29.49 21.41 40.59
CA GLY A 219 -28.25 20.90 41.16
C GLY A 219 -27.07 21.26 40.27
N THR A 220 -26.32 22.27 40.68
CA THR A 220 -24.97 22.54 40.16
C THR A 220 -24.01 21.56 40.81
N ALA A 221 -23.44 20.64 40.02
CA ALA A 221 -22.31 19.82 40.44
C ALA A 221 -21.23 19.89 39.36
N SER A 222 -20.14 20.57 39.73
CA SER A 222 -18.84 20.53 39.08
C SER A 222 -18.33 19.08 38.99
N GLY A 223 -18.26 18.55 37.77
CA GLY A 223 -17.55 17.32 37.45
C GLY A 223 -16.32 17.67 36.63
N THR A 224 -15.15 17.58 37.25
CA THR A 224 -13.84 17.57 36.60
C THR A 224 -13.87 16.61 35.41
N THR A 225 -13.63 17.13 34.21
CA THR A 225 -13.41 16.34 33.01
C THR A 225 -12.24 15.40 33.26
N SER A 226 -12.53 14.11 33.37
CA SER A 226 -11.50 13.07 33.41
C SER A 226 -10.72 13.11 32.11
N GLU A 227 -9.55 13.77 32.16
CA GLU A 227 -8.42 13.62 31.26
C GLU A 227 -7.98 12.15 31.31
N GLY A 228 -8.63 11.38 30.46
CA GLY A 228 -8.52 9.94 30.32
C GLY A 228 -9.29 9.59 29.06
N ALA A 229 -8.81 10.16 27.96
CA ALA A 229 -9.25 9.95 26.60
C ALA A 229 -9.66 8.49 26.43
N VAL A 230 -10.97 8.30 26.25
CA VAL A 230 -11.57 7.08 25.71
C VAL A 230 -10.63 6.57 24.62
N ALA A 231 -10.07 5.38 24.83
CA ALA A 231 -9.21 4.69 23.89
C ALA A 231 -9.68 4.99 22.46
N ALA A 232 -8.79 5.56 21.64
CA ALA A 232 -9.03 5.90 20.25
C ALA A 232 -9.86 4.79 19.61
N ALA A 233 -11.13 5.08 19.32
CA ALA A 233 -12.15 4.12 18.92
C ALA A 233 -11.95 3.65 17.47
N SER A 234 -10.75 3.10 17.24
CA SER A 234 -9.99 2.63 16.06
C SER A 234 -9.85 3.57 14.84
N ASP A 235 -8.61 3.75 14.43
CA ASP A 235 -8.14 4.36 13.19
C ASP A 235 -6.64 4.07 13.19
N LEU A 236 -6.29 2.89 12.72
CA LEU A 236 -4.91 2.41 12.68
C LEU A 236 -4.78 1.32 11.63
N PHE A 237 -3.53 1.05 11.24
CA PHE A 237 -3.21 -0.09 10.40
C PHE A 237 -2.44 -1.12 11.21
N LEU A 238 -2.75 -2.39 10.96
CA LEU A 238 -1.97 -3.51 11.46
C LEU A 238 -1.28 -4.18 10.27
N LYS A 239 0.03 -4.28 10.30
CA LYS A 239 0.83 -4.96 9.28
C LYS A 239 1.32 -6.28 9.87
N PHE A 240 0.99 -7.38 9.21
CA PHE A 240 1.33 -8.74 9.65
C PHE A 240 2.44 -9.34 8.81
N SER A 241 3.17 -10.30 9.37
CA SER A 241 3.87 -11.26 8.53
C SER A 241 2.91 -12.10 7.70
N LEU A 242 3.32 -12.41 6.48
CA LEU A 242 2.61 -13.28 5.57
C LEU A 242 3.61 -14.05 4.69
N ASP A 243 3.72 -15.35 4.89
CA ASP A 243 4.70 -16.23 4.24
C ASP A 243 4.31 -16.60 2.80
N VAL A 244 4.08 -15.57 2.01
CA VAL A 244 3.68 -15.65 0.61
C VAL A 244 4.53 -14.69 -0.20
N ARG A 245 5.05 -15.16 -1.33
CA ARG A 245 5.68 -14.30 -2.32
C ARG A 245 4.62 -13.47 -3.02
N ILE A 246 4.73 -12.16 -2.95
CA ILE A 246 3.91 -11.21 -3.71
C ILE A 246 4.88 -10.37 -4.54
N THR A 247 4.72 -10.39 -5.87
CA THR A 247 5.68 -9.83 -6.83
C THR A 247 7.07 -10.45 -6.65
N ASN A 248 8.07 -9.69 -6.24
CA ASN A 248 9.45 -10.17 -6.09
C ASN A 248 9.74 -10.78 -4.71
N ASP A 249 9.00 -10.39 -3.66
CA ASP A 249 9.43 -10.62 -2.27
C ASP A 249 8.45 -11.46 -1.46
N ILE A 250 8.97 -12.25 -0.53
CA ILE A 250 8.19 -12.89 0.53
C ILE A 250 7.75 -11.80 1.50
N ARG A 251 6.45 -11.74 1.80
CA ARG A 251 5.85 -10.69 2.65
C ARG A 251 5.94 -11.00 4.14
N ARG A 252 7.11 -11.41 4.59
CA ARG A 252 7.45 -11.56 6.01
C ARG A 252 7.92 -10.23 6.63
N LEU A 253 7.65 -10.01 7.90
CA LEU A 253 8.31 -8.98 8.70
C LEU A 253 9.59 -9.58 9.26
N TRP A 254 10.72 -9.25 8.62
CA TRP A 254 12.00 -9.83 8.99
C TRP A 254 12.50 -9.26 10.31
N ARG A 255 13.12 -10.12 11.12
CA ARG A 255 13.64 -9.72 12.44
C ARG A 255 14.63 -8.57 12.34
N HIS A 256 15.50 -8.59 11.33
CA HIS A 256 16.53 -7.57 11.17
C HIS A 256 15.97 -6.19 10.78
N ASP A 257 14.80 -6.13 10.14
CA ASP A 257 14.11 -4.88 9.83
C ASP A 257 13.34 -4.37 11.06
N LEU A 258 12.64 -5.26 11.77
CA LEU A 258 11.91 -4.92 13.00
C LEU A 258 12.82 -4.34 14.07
N LEU A 259 14.02 -4.91 14.26
CA LEU A 259 15.01 -4.41 15.22
C LEU A 259 15.55 -3.01 14.91
N LYS A 260 15.34 -2.49 13.70
CA LYS A 260 15.73 -1.13 13.30
C LYS A 260 14.53 -0.19 13.19
N LEU A 261 13.31 -0.71 13.26
CA LEU A 261 12.07 0.00 12.95
C LEU A 261 11.95 1.34 13.69
N ARG A 262 12.11 1.34 15.02
CA ARG A 262 11.91 2.55 15.83
C ARG A 262 12.93 3.63 15.53
N ARG A 263 14.18 3.25 15.25
CA ARG A 263 15.23 4.21 14.87
C ARG A 263 14.88 4.87 13.54
N THR A 264 14.48 4.06 12.54
CA THR A 264 14.11 4.55 11.22
C THR A 264 12.87 5.45 11.32
N ASP A 265 11.80 4.96 11.94
CA ASP A 265 10.53 5.67 12.11
C ASP A 265 10.71 7.02 12.83
N ARG A 266 11.53 7.08 13.88
CA ARG A 266 11.85 8.34 14.57
C ARG A 266 12.55 9.33 13.64
N ALA A 267 13.54 8.88 12.86
CA ALA A 267 14.25 9.75 11.93
C ALA A 267 13.31 10.32 10.85
N VAL A 268 12.36 9.51 10.35
CA VAL A 268 11.35 10.01 9.41
C VAL A 268 10.39 10.99 10.09
N THR A 269 9.92 10.67 11.29
CA THR A 269 9.02 11.55 12.06
C THR A 269 9.65 12.92 12.29
N GLU A 270 10.94 12.95 12.65
CA GLU A 270 11.72 14.19 12.79
C GLU A 270 11.86 14.94 11.45
N ALA A 271 12.12 14.22 10.35
CA ALA A 271 12.22 14.81 9.01
C ALA A 271 10.90 15.40 8.49
N PHE A 272 9.77 14.89 8.97
CA PHE A 272 8.44 15.37 8.61
C PHE A 272 7.87 16.39 9.60
N ALA A 273 8.58 16.69 10.69
CA ALA A 273 8.16 17.70 11.65
C ALA A 273 8.14 19.09 11.00
N GLY A 274 6.94 19.60 10.68
CA GLY A 274 6.76 20.88 9.99
C GLY A 274 6.92 20.82 8.47
N ALA A 275 7.08 19.63 7.88
CA ALA A 275 7.09 19.45 6.43
C ALA A 275 5.68 19.61 5.82
N PRO A 276 5.56 19.96 4.52
CA PRO A 276 4.25 20.07 3.85
C PRO A 276 3.57 18.71 3.59
N GLY A 277 4.25 17.59 3.81
CA GLY A 277 3.72 16.22 3.76
C GLY A 277 3.45 15.63 5.14
N ALA A 278 2.93 14.41 5.20
CA ALA A 278 2.73 13.67 6.44
C ALA A 278 3.37 12.27 6.38
N TRP A 279 3.70 11.72 7.56
CA TRP A 279 4.23 10.38 7.74
C TRP A 279 3.27 9.56 8.61
N LEU A 280 2.90 8.35 8.19
CA LEU A 280 2.19 7.39 9.04
C LEU A 280 3.21 6.59 9.86
N SER A 281 3.38 6.94 11.14
CA SER A 281 4.38 6.32 12.00
C SER A 281 4.10 4.84 12.24
N ASP A 282 5.15 4.03 12.14
CA ASP A 282 5.19 2.65 12.59
C ASP A 282 5.51 2.64 14.11
N ARG A 283 4.46 2.80 14.92
CA ARG A 283 4.49 3.02 16.38
C ARG A 283 5.29 1.95 17.13
N GLY A 284 5.19 0.71 16.69
CA GLY A 284 5.82 -0.42 17.36
C GLY A 284 5.39 -1.77 16.78
N TYR A 285 5.97 -2.85 17.28
CA TYR A 285 5.60 -4.21 16.92
C TYR A 285 5.52 -5.12 18.15
N ARG A 286 4.70 -6.16 18.05
CA ARG A 286 4.61 -7.26 19.01
C ARG A 286 4.76 -8.59 18.29
N THR A 287 5.45 -9.54 18.92
CA THR A 287 5.65 -10.90 18.41
C THR A 287 5.91 -11.88 19.57
N ALA A 288 6.19 -13.14 19.24
CA ALA A 288 6.59 -14.18 20.19
C ALA A 288 8.05 -14.61 19.93
N ALA A 289 8.86 -14.75 20.98
CA ALA A 289 10.30 -15.03 20.89
C ALA A 289 10.63 -16.33 20.12
N PHE A 290 9.75 -17.34 20.18
CA PHE A 290 9.94 -18.63 19.52
C PHE A 290 9.45 -18.67 18.06
N ALA A 291 8.78 -17.63 17.58
CA ALA A 291 8.23 -17.50 16.23
C ALA A 291 8.26 -16.03 15.81
N PHE A 292 9.44 -15.41 15.98
CA PHE A 292 9.62 -13.95 15.98
C PHE A 292 9.11 -13.31 14.70
N GLU A 293 9.37 -13.92 13.55
CA GLU A 293 8.99 -13.36 12.26
C GLU A 293 7.57 -13.80 11.90
N GLU A 294 7.23 -15.07 12.12
CA GLU A 294 5.97 -15.68 11.70
C GLU A 294 4.74 -15.06 12.39
N LEU A 295 4.90 -14.60 13.64
CA LEU A 295 3.85 -14.04 14.47
C LEU A 295 3.94 -12.52 14.66
N ALA A 296 4.84 -11.84 13.96
CA ALA A 296 4.99 -10.40 14.08
C ALA A 296 3.75 -9.65 13.58
N VAL A 297 3.34 -8.66 14.37
CA VAL A 297 2.39 -7.61 13.99
C VAL A 297 2.97 -6.25 14.33
N LEU A 298 2.92 -5.35 13.36
CA LEU A 298 3.32 -3.96 13.47
C LEU A 298 2.07 -3.07 13.58
N VAL A 299 2.12 -2.08 14.46
CA VAL A 299 1.09 -1.05 14.65
C VAL A 299 1.52 0.21 13.91
N ARG A 300 0.68 0.70 13.00
CA ARG A 300 0.88 1.93 12.24
C ARG A 300 -0.24 2.92 12.50
N ASP A 301 0.10 4.20 12.51
CA ASP A 301 -0.84 5.31 12.61
C ASP A 301 -1.97 5.24 11.58
N GLY A 302 -3.18 5.58 12.02
CA GLY A 302 -4.31 5.80 11.14
C GLY A 302 -4.27 7.14 10.41
N LEU A 303 -5.34 7.43 9.69
CA LEU A 303 -5.43 8.58 8.80
C LEU A 303 -5.86 9.87 9.51
N ARG A 304 -6.68 9.77 10.56
CA ARG A 304 -7.27 10.90 11.30
C ARG A 304 -6.15 11.61 12.09
N GLY A 305 -5.65 12.69 11.52
CA GLY A 305 -4.52 13.47 12.05
C GLY A 305 -3.44 13.74 11.00
N HIS A 306 -3.36 12.90 9.97
CA HIS A 306 -2.38 13.01 8.89
C HIS A 306 -2.95 13.67 7.63
N VAL A 307 -4.27 13.61 7.46
CA VAL A 307 -4.98 14.27 6.34
C VAL A 307 -5.67 15.56 6.80
N PRO A 308 -5.68 16.64 5.98
CA PRO A 308 -6.41 17.86 6.32
C PRO A 308 -7.93 17.63 6.45
N PRO A 309 -8.64 18.37 7.31
CA PRO A 309 -10.09 18.25 7.43
C PRO A 309 -10.83 18.46 6.10
N GLY A 310 -11.86 17.63 5.85
CA GLY A 310 -12.66 17.70 4.62
C GLY A 310 -12.00 17.11 3.37
N THR A 311 -10.80 16.54 3.51
CA THR A 311 -10.10 15.87 2.41
C THR A 311 -10.33 14.36 2.43
N THR A 312 -10.18 13.73 1.27
CA THR A 312 -10.25 12.27 1.11
C THR A 312 -8.88 11.75 0.66
N PRO A 313 -8.24 10.83 1.42
CA PRO A 313 -7.02 10.18 0.96
C PRO A 313 -7.31 9.12 -0.10
N PHE A 314 -6.47 9.06 -1.12
CA PHE A 314 -6.45 8.03 -2.15
C PHE A 314 -5.07 7.39 -2.22
N LEU A 315 -5.01 6.08 -2.41
CA LEU A 315 -3.75 5.41 -2.75
C LEU A 315 -3.24 5.97 -4.09
N ALA A 316 -1.98 6.42 -4.16
CA ALA A 316 -1.45 6.99 -5.41
C ALA A 316 -1.43 5.95 -6.54
N ALA A 317 -1.18 4.67 -6.22
CA ALA A 317 -1.29 3.59 -7.20
C ALA A 317 -2.70 3.44 -7.79
N ALA A 318 -3.75 3.77 -7.05
CA ALA A 318 -5.11 3.69 -7.57
C ALA A 318 -5.39 4.77 -8.63
N LEU A 319 -4.60 5.86 -8.64
CA LEU A 319 -4.73 6.92 -9.63
C LEU A 319 -4.31 6.46 -11.03
N THR A 320 -3.54 5.37 -11.13
CA THR A 320 -3.16 4.77 -12.41
C THR A 320 -4.22 3.80 -12.95
N GLU A 321 -5.30 3.57 -12.20
CA GLU A 321 -6.38 2.69 -12.61
C GLU A 321 -7.47 3.46 -13.37
N GLY A 322 -7.96 2.88 -14.47
CA GLY A 322 -9.09 3.44 -15.21
C GLY A 322 -10.41 3.37 -14.41
N THR A 323 -11.44 4.07 -14.90
CA THR A 323 -12.76 4.18 -14.23
C THR A 323 -13.50 2.86 -14.09
N GLY A 324 -13.14 1.82 -14.85
CA GLY A 324 -13.69 0.48 -14.68
C GLY A 324 -13.25 -0.19 -13.36
N ALA A 325 -12.00 0.02 -12.94
CA ALA A 325 -11.46 -0.53 -11.70
C ALA A 325 -11.65 0.44 -10.52
N PHE A 326 -11.49 1.75 -10.78
CA PHE A 326 -11.68 2.82 -9.80
C PHE A 326 -12.60 3.94 -10.33
N PRO A 327 -13.93 3.82 -10.20
CA PRO A 327 -14.87 4.79 -10.76
C PRO A 327 -14.71 6.23 -10.27
N GLY A 328 -14.21 6.41 -9.04
CA GLY A 328 -14.01 7.72 -8.40
C GLY A 328 -12.60 8.29 -8.57
N ASN A 329 -11.85 7.87 -9.59
CA ASN A 329 -10.47 8.33 -9.78
C ASN A 329 -10.39 9.86 -9.98
N PRO A 330 -9.80 10.63 -9.03
CA PRO A 330 -9.76 12.09 -9.11
C PRO A 330 -8.87 12.62 -10.23
N LEU A 331 -7.90 11.83 -10.72
CA LEU A 331 -7.07 12.22 -11.88
C LEU A 331 -7.91 12.18 -13.16
N VAL A 332 -8.68 11.11 -13.36
CA VAL A 332 -9.51 10.95 -14.58
C VAL A 332 -10.62 11.99 -14.64
N HIS A 333 -11.20 12.34 -13.47
CA HIS A 333 -12.28 13.32 -13.37
C HIS A 333 -11.80 14.76 -13.11
N ALA A 334 -10.50 15.04 -13.26
CA ALA A 334 -9.96 16.37 -13.04
C ALA A 334 -10.61 17.39 -13.99
N ALA A 335 -11.26 18.42 -13.43
CA ALA A 335 -11.86 19.50 -14.21
C ALA A 335 -10.80 20.40 -14.89
N ASP A 336 -9.64 20.54 -14.24
CA ASP A 336 -8.45 21.19 -14.76
C ASP A 336 -7.26 20.23 -14.56
N PRO A 337 -6.93 19.39 -15.57
CA PRO A 337 -5.90 18.37 -15.44
C PRO A 337 -4.48 18.95 -15.31
N GLU A 338 -4.22 20.14 -15.88
CA GLU A 338 -2.94 20.84 -15.69
C GLU A 338 -2.76 21.30 -14.24
N ALA A 339 -3.78 21.98 -13.68
CA ALA A 339 -3.73 22.43 -12.29
C ALA A 339 -3.70 21.25 -11.30
N TRP A 340 -4.42 20.17 -11.59
CA TRP A 340 -4.38 18.93 -10.81
C TRP A 340 -2.97 18.35 -10.78
N TRP A 341 -2.30 18.28 -11.93
CA TRP A 341 -0.94 17.75 -12.03
C TRP A 341 0.08 18.60 -11.28
N GLU A 342 0.00 19.93 -11.41
CA GLU A 342 0.87 20.80 -10.62
C GLU A 342 0.63 20.68 -9.11
N ALA A 343 -0.63 20.49 -8.70
CA ALA A 343 -0.97 20.26 -7.30
C ALA A 343 -0.42 18.92 -6.78
N TYR A 344 -0.50 17.86 -7.60
CA TYR A 344 0.13 16.57 -7.32
C TYR A 344 1.63 16.71 -7.08
N LEU A 345 2.32 17.39 -8.01
CA LEU A 345 3.76 17.62 -7.92
C LEU A 345 4.16 18.41 -6.66
N ARG A 346 3.41 19.47 -6.33
CA ARG A 346 3.63 20.26 -5.10
C ARG A 346 3.39 19.46 -3.82
N ALA A 347 2.46 18.51 -3.85
CA ALA A 347 2.17 17.66 -2.69
C ALA A 347 3.24 16.58 -2.48
N VAL A 348 3.78 16.01 -3.57
CA VAL A 348 4.62 14.80 -3.53
C VAL A 348 6.13 15.07 -3.59
N VAL A 349 6.59 16.07 -4.34
CA VAL A 349 8.03 16.26 -4.57
C VAL A 349 8.74 16.94 -3.38
N PRO A 350 8.26 18.10 -2.87
CA PRO A 350 8.95 18.82 -1.81
C PRO A 350 9.22 18.02 -0.53
N PRO A 351 8.25 17.31 0.08
CA PRO A 351 8.50 16.62 1.35
C PRO A 351 9.51 15.48 1.20
N ALA A 352 9.51 14.76 0.07
CA ALA A 352 10.46 13.68 -0.18
C ALA A 352 11.89 14.20 -0.38
N LEU A 353 12.06 15.29 -1.13
CA LEU A 353 13.37 15.92 -1.32
C LEU A 353 13.89 16.58 -0.04
N ALA A 354 13.01 17.22 0.74
CA ALA A 354 13.37 17.82 2.02
C ALA A 354 13.84 16.76 3.03
N ALA A 355 13.14 15.62 3.11
CA ALA A 355 13.57 14.50 3.97
C ALA A 355 14.95 13.96 3.56
N PHE A 356 15.21 13.81 2.26
CA PHE A 356 16.50 13.34 1.74
C PHE A 356 17.63 14.32 1.97
N HIS A 357 17.46 15.57 1.54
CA HIS A 357 18.53 16.57 1.56
C HIS A 357 18.74 17.15 2.95
N GLY A 358 17.67 17.47 3.67
CA GLY A 358 17.74 18.11 4.99
C GLY A 358 18.00 17.15 6.15
N HIS A 359 17.55 15.89 6.04
CA HIS A 359 17.57 14.94 7.16
C HIS A 359 18.27 13.61 6.85
N GLY A 360 18.73 13.40 5.61
CA GLY A 360 19.35 12.13 5.21
C GLY A 360 18.40 10.93 5.25
N VAL A 361 17.10 11.18 5.11
CA VAL A 361 16.03 10.17 5.07
C VAL A 361 15.67 9.86 3.61
N VAL A 362 15.91 8.63 3.18
CA VAL A 362 15.58 8.15 1.84
C VAL A 362 14.24 7.40 1.90
N LEU A 363 13.17 8.06 1.49
CA LEU A 363 11.85 7.44 1.42
C LEU A 363 11.74 6.46 0.26
N GLU A 364 11.00 5.37 0.46
CA GLU A 364 10.52 4.52 -0.63
C GLU A 364 9.20 5.08 -1.20
N ALA A 365 9.26 6.30 -1.75
CA ALA A 365 8.11 7.10 -2.20
C ALA A 365 7.44 6.61 -3.50
N HIS A 366 7.36 5.30 -3.69
CA HIS A 366 6.66 4.67 -4.80
C HIS A 366 5.13 4.74 -4.61
N LEU A 367 4.36 4.44 -5.64
CA LEU A 367 2.90 4.66 -5.65
C LEU A 367 2.14 3.96 -4.51
N GLN A 368 2.59 2.77 -4.09
CA GLN A 368 1.90 2.01 -3.04
C GLN A 368 2.18 2.52 -1.61
N ASN A 369 3.25 3.29 -1.42
CA ASN A 369 3.67 3.89 -0.16
C ASN A 369 3.34 5.38 -0.08
N THR A 370 2.61 5.90 -1.08
CA THR A 370 2.18 7.29 -1.16
C THR A 370 0.65 7.33 -1.19
N LEU A 371 0.04 8.07 -0.27
CA LEU A 371 -1.37 8.44 -0.32
C LEU A 371 -1.48 9.92 -0.66
N ILE A 372 -2.52 10.29 -1.40
CA ILE A 372 -2.80 11.67 -1.80
C ILE A 372 -4.13 12.08 -1.19
N ALA A 373 -4.08 13.02 -0.25
CA ALA A 373 -5.29 13.68 0.24
C ALA A 373 -5.75 14.69 -0.82
N CYS A 374 -6.99 14.54 -1.27
CA CYS A 374 -7.64 15.46 -2.19
C CYS A 374 -8.76 16.23 -1.49
N ASP A 375 -8.93 17.49 -1.85
CA ASP A 375 -10.08 18.29 -1.43
C ASP A 375 -11.40 17.81 -2.08
N PRO A 376 -12.57 18.39 -1.73
CA PRO A 376 -13.85 17.99 -2.32
C PRO A 376 -13.96 18.18 -3.84
N SER A 377 -13.09 18.97 -4.47
CA SER A 377 -13.03 19.11 -5.93
C SER A 377 -12.18 18.02 -6.60
N GLY A 378 -11.47 17.21 -5.82
CA GLY A 378 -10.54 16.19 -6.29
C GLY A 378 -9.09 16.67 -6.42
N ALA A 379 -8.80 17.93 -6.12
CA ALA A 379 -7.46 18.49 -6.23
C ALA A 379 -6.52 17.98 -5.12
N PRO A 380 -5.29 17.51 -5.44
CA PRO A 380 -4.31 17.10 -4.44
C PRO A 380 -3.90 18.24 -3.52
N VAL A 381 -3.90 18.00 -2.21
CA VAL A 381 -3.50 19.01 -1.21
C VAL A 381 -2.35 18.56 -0.30
N ARG A 382 -2.17 17.25 -0.11
CA ARG A 382 -1.09 16.71 0.73
C ARG A 382 -0.76 15.28 0.36
N ALA A 383 0.54 14.96 0.31
CA ALA A 383 1.01 13.59 0.28
C ALA A 383 1.21 13.05 1.71
N VAL A 384 0.79 11.81 1.93
CA VAL A 384 1.03 11.04 3.15
C VAL A 384 1.87 9.82 2.78
N TYR A 385 3.02 9.66 3.41
CA TYR A 385 3.94 8.55 3.19
C TYR A 385 3.82 7.52 4.31
N ARG A 386 4.16 6.27 3.98
CA ARG A 386 4.15 5.15 4.94
C ARG A 386 5.27 4.16 4.62
N ASP A 387 5.42 3.19 5.51
CA ASP A 387 6.31 2.03 5.38
C ASP A 387 7.78 2.25 5.75
N ALA A 388 8.07 2.22 7.05
CA ALA A 388 9.42 2.44 7.58
C ALA A 388 10.42 1.35 7.15
N GLU A 389 9.97 0.12 6.90
CA GLU A 389 10.82 -1.00 6.42
C GLU A 389 11.54 -0.64 5.10
N GLY A 390 10.87 0.14 4.25
CA GLY A 390 11.40 0.59 2.96
C GLY A 390 12.39 1.74 3.03
N VAL A 391 12.43 2.45 4.16
CA VAL A 391 13.24 3.67 4.32
C VAL A 391 14.70 3.32 4.54
N LYS A 392 15.60 4.12 3.97
CA LYS A 392 17.04 4.06 4.23
C LYS A 392 17.51 5.38 4.84
N LEU A 393 18.56 5.31 5.66
CA LEU A 393 19.18 6.48 6.26
C LEU A 393 20.59 6.65 5.69
N LEU A 394 21.01 7.87 5.33
CA LEU A 394 22.34 8.13 4.77
C LEU A 394 23.54 7.75 5.68
N PRO A 395 23.39 7.61 7.01
CA PRO A 395 24.43 6.97 7.83
C PRO A 395 24.61 5.47 7.56
N GLU A 396 23.67 4.82 6.87
CA GLU A 396 23.65 3.36 6.60
C GLU A 396 23.85 3.01 5.13
N VAL A 397 23.61 3.96 4.22
CA VAL A 397 23.80 3.82 2.77
C VAL A 397 24.50 5.05 2.22
N THR A 398 25.26 4.93 1.13
CA THR A 398 25.88 6.11 0.52
C THR A 398 24.82 7.05 -0.04
N ARG A 399 25.16 8.34 -0.20
CA ARG A 399 24.25 9.34 -0.76
C ARG A 399 23.84 9.00 -2.18
N GLU A 400 24.75 8.43 -2.97
CA GLU A 400 24.53 7.99 -4.34
C GLU A 400 23.53 6.84 -4.38
N ALA A 401 23.70 5.82 -3.53
CA ALA A 401 22.76 4.69 -3.44
C ALA A 401 21.38 5.14 -2.92
N GLY A 402 21.36 6.05 -1.94
CA GLY A 402 20.14 6.67 -1.45
C GLY A 402 19.42 7.46 -2.53
N TRP A 403 20.16 8.25 -3.31
CA TRP A 403 19.63 9.00 -4.45
C TRP A 403 19.10 8.09 -5.55
N GLU A 404 19.81 7.02 -5.92
CA GLU A 404 19.33 6.07 -6.94
C GLU A 404 17.99 5.42 -6.53
N ARG A 405 17.85 5.04 -5.25
CA ARG A 405 16.59 4.51 -4.70
C ARG A 405 15.47 5.56 -4.77
N LEU A 406 15.73 6.78 -4.30
CA LEU A 406 14.75 7.87 -4.37
C LEU A 406 14.40 8.21 -5.81
N LEU A 407 15.39 8.22 -6.70
CA LEU A 407 15.24 8.50 -8.13
C LEU A 407 14.25 7.52 -8.76
N TYR A 408 14.44 6.23 -8.50
CA TYR A 408 13.51 5.20 -8.98
C TYR A 408 12.13 5.35 -8.34
N CYS A 409 12.03 5.40 -7.01
CA CYS A 409 10.74 5.37 -6.32
C CYS A 409 9.88 6.61 -6.60
N LEU A 410 10.46 7.81 -6.46
CA LEU A 410 9.74 9.08 -6.61
C LEU A 410 9.51 9.42 -8.08
N PHE A 411 10.53 9.33 -8.93
CA PHE A 411 10.40 9.85 -10.29
C PHE A 411 9.96 8.81 -11.29
N VAL A 412 10.51 7.59 -11.22
CA VAL A 412 10.20 6.54 -12.21
C VAL A 412 8.93 5.78 -11.86
N ASN A 413 8.83 5.23 -10.65
CA ASN A 413 7.66 4.45 -10.24
C ASN A 413 6.46 5.33 -9.93
N ASN A 414 6.67 6.57 -9.50
CA ASN A 414 5.58 7.46 -9.11
C ASN A 414 5.27 8.51 -10.19
N LEU A 415 6.12 9.52 -10.40
CA LEU A 415 5.78 10.61 -11.32
C LEU A 415 5.59 10.17 -12.78
N LEU A 416 6.43 9.28 -13.33
CA LEU A 416 6.27 8.83 -14.72
C LEU A 416 4.96 8.06 -14.94
N GLU A 417 4.59 7.19 -14.01
CA GLU A 417 3.34 6.41 -14.11
C GLU A 417 2.11 7.33 -14.06
N VAL A 418 2.08 8.27 -13.11
CA VAL A 418 0.97 9.23 -13.00
C VAL A 418 0.91 10.15 -14.22
N ALA A 419 2.05 10.62 -14.71
CA ALA A 419 2.13 11.43 -15.92
C ALA A 419 1.69 10.67 -17.17
N ALA A 420 2.01 9.37 -17.28
CA ALA A 420 1.57 8.53 -18.38
C ALA A 420 0.05 8.39 -18.40
N VAL A 421 -0.57 8.15 -17.24
CA VAL A 421 -2.03 8.03 -17.11
C VAL A 421 -2.72 9.39 -17.30
N LEU A 422 -2.11 10.48 -16.84
CA LEU A 422 -2.58 11.83 -17.14
C LEU A 422 -2.64 12.08 -18.64
N ALA A 423 -1.56 11.79 -19.37
CA ALA A 423 -1.50 11.97 -20.82
C ALA A 423 -2.41 11.00 -21.59
N GLU A 424 -2.71 9.82 -21.05
CA GLU A 424 -3.67 8.87 -21.62
C GLU A 424 -5.11 9.40 -21.53
N HIS A 425 -5.49 9.96 -20.39
CA HIS A 425 -6.86 10.45 -20.15
C HIS A 425 -7.10 11.90 -20.58
N HIS A 426 -6.06 12.72 -20.59
CA HIS A 426 -6.06 14.14 -20.92
C HIS A 426 -4.95 14.44 -21.94
N PRO A 427 -5.08 13.99 -23.20
CA PRO A 427 -4.02 14.02 -24.21
C PRO A 427 -3.59 15.43 -24.63
N GLU A 428 -4.35 16.46 -24.27
CA GLU A 428 -4.00 17.87 -24.44
C GLU A 428 -2.92 18.36 -23.45
N VAL A 429 -2.71 17.65 -22.35
CA VAL A 429 -1.76 18.04 -21.30
C VAL A 429 -0.37 17.48 -21.59
N ASP A 430 0.62 18.37 -21.73
CA ASP A 430 2.04 17.98 -21.65
C ASP A 430 2.48 18.02 -20.17
N PRO A 431 2.75 16.86 -19.51
CA PRO A 431 3.08 16.83 -18.10
C PRO A 431 4.48 17.39 -17.79
N TRP A 432 5.39 17.40 -18.76
CA TRP A 432 6.82 17.59 -18.49
C TRP A 432 7.26 19.01 -18.14
N PRO A 433 6.68 20.10 -18.72
CA PRO A 433 6.97 21.46 -18.32
C PRO A 433 6.71 21.70 -16.83
N ALA A 434 5.60 21.18 -16.28
CA ALA A 434 5.26 21.30 -14.87
C ALA A 434 6.27 20.57 -13.98
N VAL A 435 6.68 19.35 -14.35
CA VAL A 435 7.74 18.61 -13.64
C VAL A 435 9.03 19.41 -13.61
N ARG A 436 9.49 19.92 -14.77
CA ARG A 436 10.73 20.70 -14.83
C ARG A 436 10.69 21.96 -13.99
N ARG A 437 9.54 22.66 -13.93
CA ARG A 437 9.34 23.82 -13.05
C ARG A 437 9.44 23.41 -11.58
N GLN A 438 8.74 22.34 -11.18
CA GLN A 438 8.78 21.85 -9.80
C GLN A 438 10.20 21.47 -9.37
N LEU A 439 10.96 20.76 -10.22
CA LEU A 439 12.35 20.40 -9.91
C LEU A 439 13.27 21.61 -9.86
N ALA A 440 13.05 22.61 -10.72
CA ALA A 440 13.84 23.84 -10.70
C ALA A 440 13.71 24.63 -9.38
N CYS A 441 12.62 24.45 -8.63
CA CYS A 441 12.44 25.03 -7.30
C CYS A 441 13.34 24.40 -6.22
N HIS A 442 13.98 23.27 -6.52
CA HIS A 442 14.82 22.49 -5.59
C HIS A 442 16.30 22.49 -5.99
N GLY A 443 16.80 23.65 -6.45
CA GLY A 443 18.18 23.82 -6.88
C GLY A 443 19.23 23.67 -5.77
N GLU A 444 18.81 23.68 -4.51
CA GLU A 444 19.63 23.35 -3.34
C GLU A 444 20.01 21.87 -3.26
N VAL A 445 19.25 20.98 -3.89
CA VAL A 445 19.54 19.55 -3.94
C VAL A 445 20.48 19.28 -5.11
N PRO A 446 21.77 18.94 -4.88
CA PRO A 446 22.77 18.87 -5.95
C PRO A 446 22.39 17.94 -7.11
N GLU A 447 21.75 16.81 -6.79
CA GLU A 447 21.41 15.77 -7.75
C GLU A 447 20.30 16.18 -8.74
N ILE A 448 19.54 17.24 -8.46
CA ILE A 448 18.48 17.73 -9.34
C ILE A 448 19.05 18.31 -10.64
N ALA A 449 20.21 18.98 -10.58
CA ALA A 449 20.86 19.50 -11.77
C ALA A 449 21.26 18.35 -12.73
N ASP A 450 21.82 17.28 -12.18
CA ASP A 450 22.19 16.09 -12.93
C ASP A 450 20.96 15.37 -13.49
N LEU A 451 19.88 15.26 -12.71
CA LEU A 451 18.61 14.70 -13.18
C LEU A 451 18.04 15.47 -14.38
N LEU A 452 18.07 16.80 -14.36
CA LEU A 452 17.59 17.65 -15.46
C LEU A 452 18.53 17.66 -16.67
N GLY A 453 19.79 17.25 -16.50
CA GLY A 453 20.77 17.13 -17.58
C GLY A 453 20.86 15.72 -18.20
N SER A 454 20.57 14.69 -17.41
CA SER A 454 20.75 13.28 -17.77
C SER A 454 19.87 12.88 -18.97
N PRO A 455 20.41 12.13 -19.95
CA PRO A 455 19.62 11.57 -21.04
C PRO A 455 18.68 10.44 -20.59
N THR A 456 18.95 9.83 -19.43
CA THR A 456 18.31 8.58 -19.03
C THR A 456 17.92 8.53 -17.55
N LEU A 457 16.91 7.72 -17.25
CA LEU A 457 16.46 7.34 -15.91
C LEU A 457 16.68 5.84 -15.67
N PRO A 458 16.81 5.40 -14.41
CA PRO A 458 16.97 3.98 -14.09
C PRO A 458 15.63 3.22 -14.27
N GLY A 459 15.56 2.29 -15.21
CA GLY A 459 14.41 1.40 -15.43
C GLY A 459 14.62 0.02 -14.82
N LYS A 460 13.88 -0.29 -13.75
CA LYS A 460 14.00 -1.59 -13.06
C LYS A 460 13.56 -2.75 -13.95
N THR A 461 14.40 -3.77 -14.10
CA THR A 461 14.12 -4.91 -14.97
C THR A 461 13.38 -6.05 -14.26
N ASN A 462 12.14 -5.80 -13.81
CA ASN A 462 11.37 -6.79 -13.01
C ASN A 462 11.25 -8.17 -13.68
N LEU A 463 11.05 -8.23 -15.01
CA LEU A 463 11.00 -9.50 -15.75
C LEU A 463 12.31 -10.28 -15.64
N LEU A 464 13.45 -9.63 -15.92
CA LEU A 464 14.77 -10.26 -15.86
C LEU A 464 15.17 -10.61 -14.43
N LEU A 465 14.81 -9.76 -13.46
CA LEU A 465 15.06 -10.02 -12.04
C LEU A 465 14.34 -11.29 -11.60
N ARG A 466 13.04 -11.42 -11.92
CA ARG A 466 12.29 -12.65 -11.64
C ARG A 466 12.86 -13.86 -12.37
N TRP A 467 13.19 -13.72 -13.66
CA TRP A 467 13.72 -14.81 -14.46
C TRP A 467 15.06 -15.35 -13.92
N THR A 468 15.96 -14.45 -13.53
CA THR A 468 17.30 -14.80 -13.03
C THR A 468 17.31 -15.27 -11.57
N GLY A 469 16.20 -15.10 -10.84
CA GLY A 469 16.14 -15.41 -9.42
C GLY A 469 17.00 -14.49 -8.54
N ALA A 470 17.38 -13.31 -9.07
CA ALA A 470 18.13 -12.32 -8.32
C ALA A 470 17.29 -11.78 -7.14
N ASP A 471 17.95 -11.45 -6.04
CA ASP A 471 17.31 -10.77 -4.92
C ASP A 471 16.75 -9.42 -5.40
N GLY A 472 15.63 -8.97 -4.83
CA GLY A 472 15.07 -7.65 -5.10
C GLY A 472 16.06 -6.50 -4.82
N ALA A 473 17.02 -6.71 -3.93
CA ALA A 473 18.13 -5.80 -3.64
C ALA A 473 19.20 -5.75 -4.75
N ASP A 474 19.33 -6.80 -5.57
CA ASP A 474 20.24 -6.87 -6.72
C ASP A 474 19.56 -6.38 -8.02
N ALA A 475 18.63 -5.44 -7.88
CA ALA A 475 17.87 -4.89 -9.00
C ALA A 475 18.81 -4.34 -10.08
N ARG A 476 18.70 -4.90 -11.28
CA ARG A 476 19.36 -4.35 -12.47
C ARG A 476 18.48 -3.26 -13.06
N TYR A 477 19.13 -2.17 -13.47
CA TYR A 477 18.49 -1.05 -14.13
C TYR A 477 18.98 -0.95 -15.57
N LEU A 478 18.05 -0.70 -16.50
CA LEU A 478 18.35 -0.32 -17.87
C LEU A 478 18.01 1.16 -18.08
N PRO A 479 18.75 1.87 -18.94
CA PRO A 479 18.49 3.28 -19.20
C PRO A 479 17.15 3.47 -19.93
N LEU A 480 16.20 4.16 -19.29
CA LEU A 480 14.97 4.66 -19.91
C LEU A 480 15.19 6.11 -20.39
N PRO A 481 14.58 6.55 -21.50
CA PRO A 481 14.62 7.96 -21.89
C PRO A 481 14.13 8.87 -20.76
N ASN A 482 14.86 9.95 -20.47
CA ASN A 482 14.49 10.91 -19.44
C ASN A 482 13.64 12.07 -20.02
N PRO A 483 12.33 12.14 -19.76
CA PRO A 483 11.49 13.24 -20.24
C PRO A 483 11.67 14.54 -19.42
N PHE A 484 12.31 14.47 -18.24
CA PHE A 484 12.61 15.65 -17.42
C PHE A 484 13.75 16.47 -17.99
N ARG A 485 14.54 15.88 -18.89
CA ARG A 485 15.70 16.55 -19.48
C ARG A 485 15.30 17.87 -20.11
N ARG A 486 16.03 18.93 -19.79
CA ARG A 486 15.90 20.20 -20.51
C ARG A 486 16.44 20.02 -21.92
N THR A 487 15.58 20.12 -22.93
CA THR A 487 16.06 20.30 -24.29
C THR A 487 16.71 21.68 -24.38
N PRO A 488 17.96 21.80 -24.88
CA PRO A 488 18.51 23.09 -25.22
C PRO A 488 17.54 23.75 -26.21
N GLY A 489 17.02 24.92 -25.86
CA GLY A 489 16.03 25.59 -26.70
C GLY A 489 16.54 25.72 -28.12
N ARG A 490 15.72 25.35 -29.10
CA ARG A 490 15.78 26.00 -30.41
C ARG A 490 15.61 27.48 -30.13
N SER A 491 16.71 28.23 -30.07
CA SER A 491 16.68 29.68 -30.17
C SER A 491 15.83 30.01 -31.39
N GLY A 492 14.71 30.69 -31.18
CA GLY A 492 13.85 31.14 -32.26
C GLY A 492 14.71 31.84 -33.31
N ARG A 493 14.71 31.31 -34.53
CA ARG A 493 15.06 32.15 -35.67
C ARG A 493 13.94 33.19 -35.75
N SER A 494 14.24 34.42 -35.36
CA SER A 494 13.45 35.57 -35.78
C SER A 494 13.32 35.51 -37.31
N PRO A 495 12.12 35.72 -37.88
CA PRO A 495 12.00 35.88 -39.31
C PRO A 495 12.63 37.22 -39.69
N ALA A 496 13.63 37.17 -40.57
CA ALA A 496 14.10 38.30 -41.35
C ALA A 496 14.03 37.89 -42.82
#